data_AF-A0A553ZSU0-F1
#
_entry.id   AF-A0A553ZSU0-F1
#
_cell.length_a   1.000
_cell.length_b   1.000
_cell.length_c   1.000
_cell.angle_alpha   90.00
_cell.angle_beta   90.00
_cell.angle_gamma   90.00
#
_symmetry.space_group_name_H-M   'P 1'
#
loop_
_entity.id
_entity.type
_entity.pdbx_description
1 polymer ?
#
loop_
_entity_poly.entity_id
_entity_poly.type
_entity_poly.pdbx_seq_one_letter_code
_entity_poly.pdbx_strand_id
1 'polypeptide(L)'
;VRAAEAKQIYEIASRLQQRISAVMRYAVQSGIIRYNPALDMAGALTTVKRQHRPALDLSRLPELLSRIGSYKGQPVTRLAVMLNLLVFIRSSELRYARWSEIDIENAMWTIP
;
A
#
# COMPACT_ATOMS: atom_id res chain seq x y z
N VAL A 1 -5.49 -9.85 18.40
CA VAL A 1 -5.28 -10.75 17.25
C VAL A 1 -6.53 -11.60 16.98
N ARG A 2 -6.98 -12.46 17.91
CA ARG A 2 -8.21 -13.28 17.75
C ARG A 2 -9.48 -12.48 17.42
N ALA A 3 -9.66 -11.30 18.02
CA ALA A 3 -10.81 -10.43 17.69
C ALA A 3 -10.78 -9.86 16.25
N ALA A 4 -9.61 -9.75 15.61
CA ALA A 4 -9.48 -9.32 14.21
C ALA A 4 -9.68 -10.51 13.25
N GLU A 5 -9.23 -11.70 13.65
CA GLU A 5 -9.48 -12.97 12.95
C GLU A 5 -10.98 -13.33 12.95
N ALA A 6 -11.67 -13.14 14.08
CA ALA A 6 -13.12 -13.33 14.18
C ALA A 6 -13.92 -12.40 13.24
N LYS A 7 -13.34 -11.27 12.83
CA LYS A 7 -13.90 -10.34 11.84
C LYS A 7 -13.47 -10.66 10.40
N GLN A 8 -12.75 -11.76 10.17
CA GLN A 8 -12.13 -12.13 8.89
C GLN A 8 -11.17 -11.07 8.31
N ILE A 9 -10.63 -10.18 9.14
CA ILE A 9 -9.67 -9.16 8.71
C ILE A 9 -8.25 -9.66 8.97
N TYR A 10 -7.90 -10.71 8.24
CA TYR A 10 -6.70 -11.48 8.49
C TYR A 10 -5.39 -10.74 8.18
N GLU A 11 -5.39 -9.77 7.25
CA GLU A 11 -4.22 -8.91 7.01
C GLU A 11 -3.90 -8.07 8.25
N ILE A 12 -4.92 -7.53 8.92
CA ILE A 12 -4.75 -6.78 10.17
C ILE A 12 -4.26 -7.71 11.29
N ALA A 13 -4.80 -8.94 11.37
CA ALA A 13 -4.34 -9.93 12.35
C ALA A 13 -2.86 -10.28 12.17
N SER A 14 -2.40 -10.49 10.93
CA SER A 14 -0.99 -10.75 10.61
C SER A 14 -0.08 -9.55 10.95
N ARG A 15 -0.46 -8.33 10.55
CA ARG A 15 0.30 -7.11 10.89
C ARG A 15 0.38 -6.89 12.40
N LEU A 16 -0.70 -7.19 13.13
CA LEU A 16 -0.74 -7.07 14.59
C LEU A 16 0.19 -8.11 15.25
N GLN A 17 0.19 -9.35 14.77
CA GLN A 17 1.13 -10.37 15.24
C GLN A 17 2.57 -9.94 15.01
N GLN A 18 2.92 -9.48 13.79
CA GLN A 18 4.27 -8.99 13.48
C GLN A 18 4.71 -7.89 14.45
N ARG A 19 3.82 -6.93 14.75
CA ARG A 19 4.10 -5.86 15.72
C ARG A 19 4.31 -6.39 17.14
N ILE A 20 3.43 -7.27 17.63
CA ILE A 20 3.57 -7.88 18.96
C ILE A 20 4.88 -8.66 19.05
N SER A 21 5.21 -9.46 18.03
CA SER A 21 6.46 -10.21 17.97
C SER A 21 7.69 -9.30 17.97
N ALA A 22 7.64 -8.14 17.30
CA ALA A 22 8.72 -7.15 17.31
C ALA A 22 8.90 -6.50 18.69
N VAL A 23 7.81 -6.09 19.35
CA VAL A 23 7.84 -5.51 20.71
C VAL A 23 8.40 -6.51 21.72
N MET A 24 7.92 -7.76 21.70
CA MET A 24 8.39 -8.80 22.60
C MET A 24 9.84 -9.20 22.32
N ARG A 25 10.27 -9.18 21.05
CA ARG A 25 11.68 -9.38 20.67
C ARG A 25 12.57 -8.29 21.28
N TYR A 26 12.14 -7.04 21.24
CA TYR A 26 12.85 -5.95 21.90
C TYR A 26 12.94 -6.15 23.42
N ALA A 27 11.85 -6.58 24.07
CA ALA A 27 11.84 -6.88 25.50
C ALA A 27 12.81 -8.01 25.89
N VAL A 28 12.95 -9.03 25.03
CA VAL A 28 13.98 -10.09 25.21
C VAL A 28 15.38 -9.53 25.10
N GLN A 29 15.67 -8.75 24.05
CA GLN A 29 16.99 -8.15 23.83
C GLN A 29 17.38 -7.18 24.95
N SER A 30 16.39 -6.53 25.55
CA SER A 30 16.58 -5.62 26.69
C SER A 30 16.63 -6.33 28.05
N GLY A 31 16.52 -7.67 28.08
CA GLY A 31 16.56 -8.48 29.31
C GLY A 31 15.32 -8.41 30.20
N ILE A 32 14.24 -7.75 29.75
CA ILE A 32 12.98 -7.60 30.51
C ILE A 32 12.27 -8.95 30.65
N ILE A 33 12.28 -9.74 29.58
CA ILE A 33 11.72 -11.09 29.55
C ILE A 33 12.75 -12.06 28.96
N ARG A 34 12.71 -13.34 29.35
CA ARG A 34 13.68 -14.35 28.88
C ARG A 34 13.32 -14.97 27.53
N TYR A 35 12.04 -14.91 27.16
CA TYR A 35 11.49 -15.58 25.99
C TYR A 35 10.41 -14.72 25.35
N ASN A 36 10.24 -14.85 24.03
CA ASN A 36 9.21 -14.14 23.29
C ASN A 36 7.96 -15.04 23.11
N PRO A 37 6.91 -14.88 23.94
CA PRO A 37 5.71 -15.70 23.85
C PRO A 37 4.90 -15.46 22.56
N ALA A 38 5.21 -14.41 21.81
CA ALA A 38 4.56 -14.15 20.53
C ALA A 38 5.00 -15.10 19.42
N LEU A 39 6.10 -15.83 19.61
CA LEU A 39 6.52 -16.89 18.71
C LEU A 39 5.55 -18.07 18.72
N ASP A 40 4.97 -18.38 19.89
CA ASP A 40 3.98 -19.46 20.03
C ASP A 40 2.63 -19.14 19.37
N MET A 41 2.42 -17.87 18.99
CA MET A 41 1.27 -17.46 18.18
C MET A 41 1.46 -17.75 16.69
N ALA A 42 2.70 -17.99 16.22
CA ALA A 42 2.98 -18.30 14.83
C ALA A 42 2.40 -19.68 14.48
N GLY A 43 1.51 -19.74 13.49
CA GLY A 43 0.79 -20.96 13.10
C GLY A 43 -0.61 -21.12 13.70
N ALA A 44 -0.95 -20.37 14.76
CA ALA A 44 -2.31 -20.34 15.32
C ALA A 44 -3.27 -19.43 14.53
N LEU A 45 -2.75 -18.62 13.60
CA LEU A 45 -3.54 -17.73 12.76
C LEU A 45 -3.72 -18.34 11.38
N THR A 46 -4.95 -18.27 10.88
CA THR A 46 -5.26 -18.70 9.52
C THR A 46 -4.39 -17.94 8.52
N THR A 47 -3.59 -18.65 7.74
CA THR A 47 -2.77 -18.03 6.69
C THR A 47 -3.69 -17.60 5.55
N VAL A 48 -3.78 -16.30 5.31
CA VAL A 48 -4.56 -15.76 4.18
C VAL A 48 -3.92 -16.21 2.89
N LYS A 49 -4.70 -16.85 2.01
CA LYS A 49 -4.28 -16.98 0.62
C LYS A 49 -4.17 -15.59 0.03
N ARG A 50 -2.95 -15.17 -0.26
CA ARG A 50 -2.66 -13.87 -0.88
C ARG A 50 -3.45 -13.78 -2.18
N GLN A 51 -4.41 -12.85 -2.23
CA GLN A 51 -5.09 -12.53 -3.48
C GLN A 51 -4.22 -11.54 -4.24
N HIS A 52 -3.65 -12.00 -5.36
CA HIS A 52 -2.92 -11.12 -6.26
C HIS A 52 -3.91 -10.20 -6.99
N ARG A 53 -3.58 -8.91 -7.08
CA ARG A 53 -4.31 -7.97 -7.94
C ARG A 53 -3.68 -8.05 -9.32
N PRO A 54 -4.35 -8.64 -10.32
CA PRO A 54 -3.77 -8.75 -11.65
C PRO A 54 -3.57 -7.36 -12.24
N ALA A 55 -2.48 -7.20 -12.99
CA ALA A 55 -2.28 -6.01 -13.80
C ALA A 55 -3.39 -5.94 -14.87
N LEU A 56 -3.70 -4.72 -15.32
CA LEU A 56 -4.60 -4.54 -16.45
C LEU A 56 -3.93 -5.09 -17.71
N ASP A 57 -4.65 -5.92 -18.45
CA ASP A 57 -4.20 -6.40 -19.76
C ASP A 57 -3.98 -5.22 -20.71
N LEU A 58 -2.88 -5.23 -21.47
CA LEU A 58 -2.52 -4.18 -22.41
C LEU A 58 -3.61 -3.95 -23.46
N SER A 59 -4.31 -5.01 -23.87
CA SER A 59 -5.45 -4.95 -24.81
C SER A 59 -6.62 -4.09 -24.29
N ARG A 60 -6.71 -3.90 -22.97
CA ARG A 60 -7.75 -3.10 -22.30
C ARG A 60 -7.34 -1.65 -22.06
N LEU A 61 -6.12 -1.26 -22.40
CA LEU A 61 -5.65 0.12 -22.25
C LEU A 61 -6.54 1.14 -23.02
N PRO A 62 -6.99 0.87 -24.26
CA PRO A 62 -7.91 1.78 -24.96
C PRO A 62 -9.24 1.98 -24.22
N GLU A 63 -9.77 0.90 -23.63
CA GLU A 63 -10.99 0.94 -22.80
C GLU A 63 -10.78 1.85 -21.57
N LEU A 64 -9.64 1.69 -20.88
CA LEU A 64 -9.30 2.51 -19.72
C LEU A 64 -9.20 3.99 -20.08
N LEU A 65 -8.49 4.33 -21.16
CA LEU A 65 -8.32 5.71 -21.61
C LEU A 65 -9.67 6.36 -21.98
N SER A 66 -10.55 5.61 -22.66
CA SER A 66 -11.91 6.07 -22.98
C SER A 66 -12.76 6.34 -21.71
N ARG A 67 -12.67 5.46 -20.71
CA ARG A 67 -13.36 5.63 -19.41
C ARG A 67 -12.83 6.84 -18.63
N ILE A 68 -11.52 7.09 -18.67
CA ILE A 68 -10.91 8.27 -18.04
C ILE A 68 -11.37 9.54 -18.77
N GLY A 69 -11.38 9.54 -20.11
CA GLY A 69 -11.82 10.68 -20.91
C GLY A 69 -13.28 11.08 -20.65
N SER A 70 -14.16 10.07 -20.53
CA SER A 70 -15.60 10.23 -20.27
C SER A 70 -15.96 10.49 -18.79
N TYR A 71 -14.98 10.53 -17.89
CA TYR A 71 -15.22 10.83 -16.48
C TYR A 71 -15.75 12.26 -16.30
N LYS A 72 -16.97 12.37 -15.74
CA LYS A 72 -17.70 13.64 -15.52
C LYS A 72 -17.46 14.28 -14.13
N GLY A 73 -16.57 13.72 -13.32
CA GLY A 73 -16.25 14.25 -12.01
C GLY A 73 -15.26 15.43 -12.07
N GLN A 74 -14.45 15.59 -11.02
CA GLN A 74 -13.51 16.71 -10.95
C GLN A 74 -12.45 16.62 -12.07
N PRO A 75 -12.21 17.70 -12.83
CA PRO A 75 -11.18 17.73 -13.88
C PRO A 75 -9.79 17.39 -13.35
N VAL A 76 -9.46 17.85 -12.13
CA VAL A 76 -8.19 17.57 -11.47
C VAL A 76 -7.98 16.06 -11.29
N THR A 77 -9.01 15.32 -10.88
CA THR A 77 -8.92 13.86 -10.74
C THR A 77 -8.61 13.20 -12.08
N ARG A 78 -9.25 13.65 -13.16
CA ARG A 78 -8.98 13.13 -14.51
C ARG A 78 -7.54 13.38 -14.93
N LEU A 79 -7.05 14.61 -14.77
CA LEU A 79 -5.67 14.98 -15.11
C LEU A 79 -4.65 14.24 -14.25
N ALA A 80 -4.91 14.10 -12.94
CA ALA A 80 -4.05 13.37 -12.02
C ALA A 80 -3.93 11.89 -12.42
N VAL A 81 -5.03 11.24 -12.79
CA VAL A 81 -5.00 9.84 -13.26
C VAL A 81 -4.24 9.73 -14.59
N MET A 82 -4.46 10.65 -15.53
CA MET A 82 -3.73 10.67 -16.80
C MET A 82 -2.22 10.87 -16.58
N LEU A 83 -1.83 11.82 -15.73
CA LEU A 83 -0.43 12.05 -15.39
C LEU A 83 0.18 10.80 -14.74
N ASN A 84 -0.52 10.16 -13.81
CA ASN A 84 -0.05 8.94 -13.17
C ASN A 84 0.19 7.80 -14.18
N LEU A 85 -0.63 7.68 -15.23
CA LEU A 85 -0.41 6.71 -16.30
C LEU A 85 0.83 6.99 -17.16
N LEU A 86 1.37 8.21 -17.14
CA LEU A 86 2.58 8.57 -17.86
C LEU A 86 3.85 8.36 -17.01
N VAL A 87 3.77 8.66 -15.70
CA VAL A 87 4.95 8.67 -14.81
C VAL A 87 5.00 7.51 -13.81
N PHE A 88 3.90 6.76 -13.63
CA PHE A 88 3.78 5.58 -12.76
C PHE A 88 4.21 5.77 -11.29
N ILE A 89 4.02 6.97 -10.75
CA ILE A 89 4.37 7.31 -9.37
C ILE A 89 3.28 6.86 -8.39
N ARG A 90 3.61 6.78 -7.09
CA ARG A 90 2.64 6.41 -6.06
C ARG A 90 1.59 7.50 -5.89
N SER A 91 0.38 7.10 -5.49
CA SER A 91 -0.72 8.04 -5.28
C SER A 91 -0.41 9.11 -4.21
N SER A 92 0.44 8.80 -3.24
CA SER A 92 0.91 9.76 -2.22
C SER A 92 1.85 10.80 -2.82
N GLU A 93 2.81 10.37 -3.65
CA GLU A 93 3.77 11.25 -4.33
C GLU A 93 3.00 12.26 -5.20
N LEU A 94 2.01 11.78 -5.96
CA LEU A 94 1.17 12.64 -6.79
C LEU A 94 0.33 13.66 -5.99
N ARG A 95 -0.26 13.26 -4.87
CA ARG A 95 -1.16 14.13 -4.09
C ARG A 95 -0.42 15.16 -3.25
N TYR A 96 0.81 14.87 -2.83
CA TYR A 96 1.59 15.74 -1.96
C TYR A 96 2.70 16.51 -2.69
N ALA A 97 2.77 16.36 -4.02
CA ALA A 97 3.69 17.04 -4.89
C ALA A 97 3.74 18.55 -4.63
N ARG A 98 4.95 19.12 -4.72
CA ARG A 98 5.17 20.57 -4.59
C ARG A 98 5.61 21.15 -5.92
N TRP A 99 5.21 22.40 -6.20
CA TRP A 99 5.64 23.08 -7.43
C TRP A 99 7.16 23.20 -7.56
N SER A 100 7.89 23.27 -6.45
CA SER A 100 9.36 23.27 -6.43
C SER A 100 10.01 21.97 -6.93
N GLU A 101 9.24 20.89 -7.04
CA GLU A 101 9.71 19.58 -7.52
C GLU A 101 9.60 19.44 -9.05
N ILE A 102 8.86 20.35 -9.71
CA ILE A 102 8.51 20.28 -11.12
C ILE A 102 9.28 21.36 -11.88
N ASP A 103 10.20 20.91 -12.72
CA ASP A 103 10.92 21.73 -13.69
C ASP A 103 10.26 21.55 -15.06
N ILE A 104 9.45 22.54 -15.45
CA ILE A 104 8.72 22.51 -16.72
C ILE A 104 9.67 22.74 -17.91
N GLU A 105 10.73 23.53 -17.73
CA GLU A 105 11.68 23.85 -18.80
C GLU A 105 12.46 22.60 -19.23
N ASN A 106 12.88 21.80 -18.25
CA ASN A 106 13.59 20.54 -18.49
C ASN A 106 12.66 19.31 -18.56
N ALA A 107 11.34 19.52 -18.52
CA ALA A 107 10.33 18.45 -18.48
C ALA A 107 10.63 17.38 -17.41
N MET A 108 11.09 17.81 -16.23
CA MET A 108 11.58 16.93 -15.17
C MET A 108 10.73 17.10 -13.90
N TRP A 109 10.39 15.98 -13.27
CA TRP A 109 9.79 15.96 -11.95
C TRP A 109 10.69 15.16 -11.00
N THR A 110 11.22 15.83 -9.98
CA THR A 110 12.06 15.21 -8.95
C THR A 110 11.19 14.80 -7.76
N ILE A 111 11.09 13.50 -7.49
CA ILE A 111 10.37 12.97 -6.33
C ILE A 111 11.37 12.84 -5.17
N PRO A 112 11.11 13.45 -3.99
CA PRO A 112 12.01 13.41 -2.84
C PRO A 112 12.09 12.02 -2.17
#